data_AF-A0AAW1QRP6-F1
#
_entry.id   AF-A0AAW1QRP6-F1
#
_cell.length_a   1.000
_cell.length_b   1.000
_cell.length_c   1.000
_cell.angle_alpha   90.00
_cell.angle_beta   90.00
_cell.angle_gamma   90.00
#
_symmetry.space_group_name_H-M   'P 1'
#
loop_
_entity.id
_entity.type
_entity.pdbx_description
1 polymer ?
#
loop_
_entity_poly.entity_id
_entity_poly.type
_entity_poly.pdbx_seq_one_letter_code
_entity_poly.pdbx_strand_id
1 'polypeptide(L)'
;MSLLKSGAASPTPVLDWLVILAISLPHILYAFIWFFPKKWKGLFRREPVLAFNLLAWLLKVVQFSAVVWWYVKNAEVFSNGKVVIIDPWRIPHWSWFAFGVLVAAGQALNLGIFHAIGSVGVYYGTKLGHKVPWHKGFPFNIVWHPQYVGSVLTIWGLTLLVWEQAPKGTAVISAYWTAMYVVTALQEQFL
;
A
#
# COMPACT_ATOMS: atom_id res chain seq x y z
N MET A 1 9.68 -22.13 -38.80
CA MET A 1 8.70 -21.08 -38.42
C MET A 1 7.51 -21.77 -37.76
N SER A 2 7.69 -22.17 -36.49
CA SER A 2 6.66 -22.83 -35.68
C SER A 2 6.14 -21.80 -34.69
N LEU A 3 4.91 -21.35 -34.92
CA LEU A 3 4.12 -20.55 -33.99
C LEU A 3 3.88 -21.39 -32.73
N LEU A 4 4.79 -21.29 -31.75
CA LEU A 4 4.46 -21.57 -30.38
C LEU A 4 3.41 -20.54 -29.98
N LYS A 5 2.13 -20.91 -30.14
CA LYS A 5 1.02 -20.31 -29.42
C LYS A 5 1.37 -20.43 -27.94
N SER A 6 1.96 -19.38 -27.37
CA SER A 6 1.98 -19.17 -25.94
C SER A 6 0.52 -19.16 -25.53
N GLY A 7 0.07 -20.24 -24.91
CA GLY A 7 -1.20 -20.28 -24.19
C GLY A 7 -1.05 -19.32 -23.02
N ALA A 8 -1.20 -18.02 -23.28
CA ALA A 8 -1.36 -17.03 -22.24
C ALA A 8 -2.54 -17.51 -21.42
N ALA A 9 -2.28 -17.91 -20.17
CA ALA A 9 -3.34 -18.26 -19.25
C ALA A 9 -4.33 -17.10 -19.25
N SER A 10 -5.60 -17.38 -19.55
CA SER A 10 -6.65 -16.38 -19.47
C SER A 10 -6.58 -15.76 -18.06
N PRO A 11 -6.56 -14.41 -17.91
CA PRO A 11 -6.53 -13.78 -16.61
C PRO A 11 -7.63 -14.39 -15.77
N THR A 12 -7.27 -14.97 -14.62
CA THR A 12 -8.25 -15.64 -13.76
C THR A 12 -8.96 -14.55 -12.97
N PRO A 13 -10.24 -14.22 -13.28
CA PRO A 13 -10.90 -13.06 -12.66
C PRO A 13 -10.93 -13.16 -11.13
N VAL A 14 -10.88 -14.38 -10.61
CA VAL A 14 -10.78 -14.67 -9.18
C VAL A 14 -9.53 -14.02 -8.55
N LEU A 15 -8.36 -14.10 -9.18
CA LEU A 15 -7.13 -13.52 -8.64
C LEU A 15 -7.19 -11.99 -8.56
N ASP A 16 -7.79 -11.36 -9.58
CA ASP A 16 -7.99 -9.91 -9.62
C ASP A 16 -8.90 -9.45 -8.48
N TRP A 17 -10.01 -10.16 -8.24
CA TRP A 17 -10.91 -9.85 -7.13
C TRP A 17 -10.25 -10.07 -5.76
N LEU A 18 -9.44 -11.12 -5.61
CA LEU A 18 -8.74 -11.39 -4.35
C LEU A 18 -7.73 -10.28 -4.02
N VAL A 19 -6.97 -9.78 -4.99
CA VAL A 19 -6.02 -8.69 -4.75
C VAL A 19 -6.75 -7.37 -4.45
N ILE A 20 -7.87 -7.08 -5.14
CA ILE A 20 -8.71 -5.90 -4.87
C ILE A 20 -9.27 -5.95 -3.43
N LEU A 21 -9.79 -7.11 -3.01
CA LEU A 21 -10.29 -7.31 -1.65
C LEU A 21 -9.17 -7.14 -0.63
N ALA A 22 -8.02 -7.78 -0.84
CA ALA A 22 -6.87 -7.66 0.06
C ALA A 22 -6.37 -6.21 0.18
N ILE A 23 -6.37 -5.46 -0.93
CA ILE A 23 -6.04 -4.04 -0.93
C ILE A 23 -7.05 -3.24 -0.10
N SER A 24 -8.34 -3.58 -0.14
CA SER A 24 -9.37 -2.88 0.61
C SER A 24 -9.31 -3.08 2.13
N LEU A 25 -8.85 -4.24 2.60
CA LEU A 25 -9.01 -4.65 4.01
C LEU A 25 -8.46 -3.63 5.03
N PRO A 26 -7.22 -3.10 4.90
CA PRO A 26 -6.74 -2.09 5.84
C PRO A 26 -7.63 -0.85 5.87
N HIS A 27 -8.10 -0.40 4.71
CA HIS A 27 -8.92 0.81 4.60
C HIS A 27 -10.33 0.62 5.16
N ILE A 28 -10.91 -0.57 5.02
CA ILE A 28 -12.16 -0.94 5.69
C ILE A 28 -11.97 -0.92 7.20
N LEU A 29 -10.85 -1.45 7.71
CA LEU A 29 -10.52 -1.37 9.14
C LEU A 29 -10.40 0.09 9.60
N TYR A 30 -9.71 0.94 8.83
CA TYR A 30 -9.55 2.36 9.13
C TYR A 30 -10.92 3.06 9.20
N ALA A 31 -11.77 2.84 8.19
CA ALA A 31 -13.14 3.35 8.18
C ALA A 31 -13.96 2.88 9.38
N PHE A 32 -13.90 1.59 9.70
CA PHE A 32 -14.63 1.04 10.85
C PHE A 32 -14.24 1.71 12.16
N ILE A 33 -12.94 1.89 12.42
CA ILE A 33 -12.46 2.51 13.65
C ILE A 33 -12.78 4.01 13.66
N TRP A 34 -12.70 4.68 12.51
CA TRP A 34 -13.02 6.10 12.36
C TRP A 34 -14.48 6.41 12.73
N PHE A 35 -15.42 5.64 12.18
CA PHE A 35 -16.87 5.85 12.39
C PHE A 35 -17.40 5.21 13.68
N PHE A 36 -16.79 4.12 14.15
CA PHE A 36 -17.27 3.38 15.32
C PHE A 36 -16.22 3.23 16.44
N PRO A 37 -15.53 4.31 16.88
CA PRO A 37 -14.44 4.21 17.84
C PRO A 37 -14.91 3.68 19.20
N LYS A 38 -16.16 3.94 19.60
CA LYS A 38 -16.74 3.39 20.84
C LYS A 38 -16.90 1.87 20.78
N LYS A 39 -17.33 1.32 19.64
CA LYS A 39 -17.45 -0.13 19.44
C LYS A 39 -16.08 -0.80 19.47
N TRP A 40 -15.11 -0.20 18.77
CA TRP A 40 -13.71 -0.66 18.79
C TRP A 40 -13.13 -0.70 20.21
N LYS A 41 -13.29 0.41 20.95
CA LYS A 41 -12.88 0.47 22.36
C LYS A 41 -13.61 -0.54 23.23
N GLY A 42 -14.88 -0.79 22.99
CA GLY A 42 -15.65 -1.80 23.70
C GLY A 42 -15.10 -3.21 23.51
N LEU A 43 -14.61 -3.53 22.30
CA LEU A 43 -14.07 -4.84 21.96
C LEU A 43 -12.69 -5.11 22.59
N PHE A 44 -11.78 -4.12 22.55
CA PHE A 44 -10.39 -4.30 23.01
C PHE A 44 -10.09 -3.71 24.39
N ARG A 45 -11.02 -2.92 24.95
CA ARG A 45 -11.03 -2.30 26.28
C ARG A 45 -9.73 -1.59 26.68
N ARG A 46 -8.73 -2.37 27.12
CA ARG A 46 -7.49 -1.88 27.73
C ARG A 46 -6.50 -1.36 26.69
N GLU A 47 -6.44 -1.95 25.50
CA GLU A 47 -5.38 -1.64 24.52
C GLU A 47 -5.90 -1.46 23.08
N PRO A 48 -6.91 -0.58 22.85
CA PRO A 48 -7.52 -0.42 21.53
C PRO A 48 -6.54 0.08 20.46
N VAL A 49 -5.55 0.90 20.84
CA VAL A 49 -4.51 1.40 19.93
C VAL A 49 -3.54 0.29 19.54
N LEU A 50 -3.11 -0.56 20.49
CA LEU A 50 -2.22 -1.68 20.20
C LEU A 50 -2.91 -2.71 19.30
N ALA A 51 -4.17 -3.03 19.60
CA ALA A 51 -4.97 -3.92 18.76
C ALA A 51 -5.10 -3.38 17.33
N PHE A 52 -5.31 -2.06 17.18
CA PHE A 52 -5.36 -1.43 15.86
C PHE A 52 -4.01 -1.53 15.15
N ASN A 53 -2.92 -1.18 15.82
CA ASN A 53 -1.56 -1.29 15.28
C ASN A 53 -1.28 -2.72 14.77
N LEU A 54 -1.53 -3.74 15.60
CA LEU A 54 -1.29 -5.15 15.26
C LEU A 54 -2.13 -5.60 14.07
N LEU A 55 -3.43 -5.32 14.07
CA LEU A 55 -4.33 -5.71 12.98
C LEU A 55 -4.00 -4.97 11.69
N ALA A 56 -3.62 -3.70 11.77
CA ALA A 56 -3.17 -2.94 10.60
C ALA A 56 -1.91 -3.54 9.98
N TRP A 57 -0.93 -3.97 10.79
CA TRP A 57 0.26 -4.66 10.28
C TRP A 57 -0.08 -6.03 9.67
N LEU A 58 -0.92 -6.82 10.33
CA LEU A 58 -1.36 -8.11 9.81
C LEU A 58 -2.07 -7.96 8.46
N LEU A 59 -3.00 -7.00 8.35
CA LEU A 59 -3.69 -6.71 7.09
C LEU A 59 -2.75 -6.15 6.02
N LYS A 60 -1.73 -5.35 6.38
CA LYS A 60 -0.70 -4.92 5.43
C LYS A 60 0.11 -6.11 4.90
N VAL A 61 0.48 -7.07 5.75
CA VAL A 61 1.17 -8.29 5.31
C VAL A 61 0.30 -9.08 4.34
N VAL A 62 -1.00 -9.25 4.63
CA VAL A 62 -1.95 -9.90 3.71
C VAL A 62 -2.05 -9.13 2.38
N GLN A 63 -2.19 -7.80 2.44
CA GLN A 63 -2.26 -6.92 1.28
C GLN A 63 -1.02 -7.04 0.37
N PHE A 64 0.19 -6.91 0.94
CA PHE A 64 1.43 -7.06 0.18
C PHE A 64 1.60 -8.48 -0.38
N SER A 65 1.28 -9.50 0.42
CA SER A 65 1.40 -10.90 -0.02
C SER A 65 0.45 -11.20 -1.19
N ALA A 66 -0.78 -10.65 -1.15
CA ALA A 66 -1.74 -10.80 -2.24
C ALA A 66 -1.28 -10.10 -3.52
N VAL A 67 -0.70 -8.90 -3.43
CA VAL A 67 -0.14 -8.18 -4.59
C VAL A 67 1.06 -8.92 -5.17
N VAL A 68 1.98 -9.40 -4.34
CA VAL A 68 3.12 -10.22 -4.81
C VAL A 68 2.62 -11.49 -5.47
N TRP A 69 1.68 -12.20 -4.86
CA TRP A 69 1.11 -13.42 -5.44
C TRP A 69 0.42 -13.16 -6.78
N TRP A 70 -0.40 -12.11 -6.85
CA TRP A 70 -1.03 -11.67 -8.09
C TRP A 70 0.01 -11.35 -9.16
N TYR A 71 1.07 -10.63 -8.81
CA TYR A 71 2.15 -10.28 -9.72
C TYR A 71 2.84 -11.54 -10.26
N VAL A 72 3.27 -12.45 -9.37
CA VAL A 72 3.96 -13.71 -9.76
C VAL A 72 3.09 -14.57 -10.68
N LYS A 73 1.77 -14.61 -10.46
CA LYS A 73 0.86 -15.42 -11.28
C LYS A 73 0.55 -14.84 -12.64
N ASN A 74 0.70 -13.52 -12.82
CA ASN A 74 0.42 -12.84 -14.08
C ASN A 74 1.70 -12.38 -14.80
N ALA A 75 2.88 -12.52 -14.18
CA ALA A 75 4.16 -12.15 -14.75
C ALA A 75 4.72 -13.27 -15.62
N GLU A 76 4.90 -12.98 -16.91
CA GLU A 76 5.58 -13.84 -17.86
C GLU A 76 6.71 -13.04 -18.53
N VAL A 77 7.89 -12.99 -17.90
CA VAL A 77 9.07 -12.35 -18.49
C VAL A 77 9.93 -13.42 -19.15
N PHE A 78 10.12 -13.33 -20.47
CA PHE A 78 11.04 -14.19 -21.19
C PHE A 78 12.44 -13.57 -21.20
N SER A 79 13.40 -14.22 -20.55
CA SER A 79 14.81 -13.79 -20.54
C SER A 79 15.76 -14.99 -20.66
N ASN A 80 16.78 -14.88 -21.52
CA ASN A 80 17.80 -15.90 -21.74
C ASN A 80 17.24 -17.32 -21.98
N GLY A 81 16.12 -17.42 -22.72
CA GLY A 81 15.46 -18.69 -23.02
C GLY A 81 14.68 -19.32 -21.85
N LYS A 82 14.50 -18.61 -20.74
CA LYS A 82 13.72 -19.05 -19.57
C LYS A 82 12.61 -18.06 -19.23
N VAL A 83 11.53 -18.55 -18.63
CA VAL A 83 10.51 -17.70 -18.02
C VAL A 83 10.98 -17.33 -16.61
N VAL A 84 11.05 -16.03 -16.34
CA VAL A 84 11.38 -15.46 -15.04
C VAL A 84 10.27 -14.48 -14.62
N ILE A 85 10.24 -14.12 -13.34
CA ILE A 85 9.24 -13.18 -12.80
C ILE A 85 9.68 -11.73 -13.07
N ILE A 86 10.96 -11.44 -12.80
CA ILE A 86 11.62 -10.15 -13.04
C ILE A 86 13.06 -10.45 -13.48
N ASP A 87 13.55 -9.73 -14.49
CA ASP A 87 14.95 -9.67 -14.87
C ASP A 87 15.54 -8.29 -14.49
N PRO A 88 16.30 -8.19 -13.38
CA PRO A 88 16.84 -6.92 -12.90
C PRO A 88 17.76 -6.22 -13.89
N TRP A 89 18.42 -6.97 -14.78
CA TRP A 89 19.36 -6.43 -15.77
C TRP A 89 18.65 -5.76 -16.95
N ARG A 90 17.36 -6.07 -17.13
CA ARG A 90 16.50 -5.43 -18.13
C ARG A 90 15.67 -4.29 -17.57
N ILE A 91 15.84 -3.96 -16.28
CA ILE A 91 15.22 -2.78 -15.70
C ILE A 91 16.05 -1.56 -16.10
N PRO A 92 15.47 -0.56 -16.78
CA PRO A 92 16.21 0.61 -17.22
C PRO A 92 16.66 1.46 -16.02
N HIS A 93 17.78 2.17 -16.16
CA HIS A 93 18.34 2.98 -15.07
C HIS A 93 17.38 4.06 -14.55
N TRP A 94 16.51 4.60 -15.41
CA TRP A 94 15.51 5.58 -15.00
C TRP A 94 14.48 4.98 -14.02
N SER A 95 14.10 3.70 -14.19
CA SER A 95 13.18 2.99 -13.29
C SER A 95 13.79 2.81 -11.90
N TRP A 96 15.08 2.44 -11.84
CA TRP A 96 15.82 2.37 -10.59
C TRP A 96 15.92 3.73 -9.89
N PHE A 97 16.20 4.79 -10.64
CA PHE A 97 16.26 6.15 -10.10
C PHE A 97 14.89 6.60 -9.56
N ALA A 98 13.82 6.42 -10.35
CA ALA A 98 12.45 6.75 -9.94
C ALA A 98 12.03 5.97 -8.68
N PHE A 99 12.31 4.66 -8.64
CA PHE A 99 12.11 3.82 -7.46
C PHE A 99 12.83 4.39 -6.23
N GLY A 100 14.13 4.65 -6.36
CA GLY A 100 14.95 5.17 -5.25
C GLY A 100 14.41 6.49 -4.69
N VAL A 101 14.10 7.44 -5.57
CA VAL A 101 13.57 8.75 -5.17
C VAL A 101 12.20 8.63 -4.50
N LEU A 102 11.25 7.94 -5.13
CA LEU A 102 9.88 7.86 -4.64
C LEU A 102 9.78 7.06 -3.35
N VAL A 103 10.48 5.92 -3.25
CA VAL A 103 10.51 5.13 -2.02
C VAL A 103 11.23 5.88 -0.90
N ALA A 104 12.38 6.52 -1.17
CA ALA A 104 13.06 7.30 -0.15
C ALA A 104 12.20 8.45 0.37
N ALA A 105 11.57 9.23 -0.52
CA ALA A 105 10.65 10.29 -0.14
C ALA A 105 9.45 9.75 0.65
N GLY A 106 8.85 8.65 0.19
CA GLY A 106 7.68 8.07 0.83
C GLY A 106 7.99 7.49 2.21
N GLN A 107 9.12 6.81 2.36
CA GLN A 107 9.57 6.31 3.66
C GLN A 107 10.00 7.44 4.60
N ALA A 108 10.62 8.50 4.09
CA ALA A 108 10.92 9.69 4.90
C ALA A 108 9.63 10.32 5.49
N LEU A 109 8.57 10.43 4.70
CA LEU A 109 7.26 10.89 5.20
C LEU A 109 6.69 9.93 6.25
N ASN A 110 6.70 8.62 5.99
CA ASN A 110 6.18 7.62 6.93
C ASN A 110 6.93 7.63 8.26
N LEU A 111 8.27 7.58 8.23
CA LEU A 111 9.13 7.64 9.41
C LEU A 111 8.95 8.96 10.16
N GLY A 112 8.83 10.07 9.43
CA GLY A 112 8.60 11.40 9.99
C GLY A 112 7.35 11.45 10.87
N ILE A 113 6.25 10.79 10.48
CA ILE A 113 5.02 10.76 11.27
C ILE A 113 5.21 9.98 12.56
N PHE A 114 5.82 8.80 12.48
CA PHE A 114 6.10 8.00 13.67
C PHE A 114 7.02 8.76 14.63
N HIS A 115 7.98 9.53 14.11
CA HIS A 115 8.82 10.41 14.92
C HIS A 115 8.02 11.57 15.54
N ALA A 116 7.11 12.19 14.78
CA ALA A 116 6.36 13.37 15.19
C ALA A 116 5.26 13.09 16.22
N ILE A 117 4.44 12.06 16.01
CA ILE A 117 3.24 11.80 16.82
C ILE A 117 3.18 10.38 17.41
N GLY A 118 4.20 9.56 17.17
CA GLY A 118 4.30 8.19 17.68
C GLY A 118 3.24 7.26 17.11
N SER A 119 3.33 5.97 17.48
CA SER A 119 2.34 4.96 17.09
C SER A 119 0.94 5.30 17.60
N VAL A 120 0.83 5.93 18.78
CA VAL A 120 -0.48 6.36 19.33
C VAL A 120 -1.15 7.39 18.42
N GLY A 121 -0.40 8.38 17.91
CA GLY A 121 -0.93 9.35 16.97
C GLY A 121 -1.34 8.73 15.64
N VAL A 122 -0.50 7.85 15.09
CA VAL A 122 -0.75 7.15 13.82
C VAL A 122 -2.02 6.31 13.87
N TYR A 123 -2.23 5.55 14.94
CA TYR A 123 -3.35 4.61 15.06
C TYR A 123 -4.55 5.23 15.78
N TYR A 124 -4.98 6.40 15.33
CA TYR A 124 -6.19 7.10 15.79
C TYR A 124 -6.29 7.29 17.31
N GLY A 125 -5.17 7.53 17.99
CA GLY A 125 -5.14 7.74 19.44
C GLY A 125 -6.15 8.78 19.91
N THR A 126 -6.34 9.87 19.17
CA THR A 126 -7.33 10.91 19.46
C THR A 126 -8.77 10.38 19.51
N LYS A 127 -9.20 9.61 18.50
CA LYS A 127 -10.53 8.96 18.47
C LYS A 127 -10.65 7.87 19.54
N LEU A 128 -9.53 7.25 19.90
CA LEU A 128 -9.44 6.19 20.90
C LEU A 128 -9.20 6.69 22.33
N GLY A 129 -9.25 8.01 22.57
CA GLY A 129 -9.24 8.61 23.91
C GLY A 129 -7.87 9.02 24.45
N HIS A 130 -6.83 8.96 23.63
CA HIS A 130 -5.51 9.49 23.96
C HIS A 130 -5.40 10.97 23.57
N LYS A 131 -4.64 11.73 24.35
CA LYS A 131 -4.21 13.08 23.97
C LYS A 131 -2.99 12.97 23.05
N VAL A 132 -3.15 13.33 21.79
CA VAL A 132 -2.06 13.37 20.81
C VAL A 132 -1.74 14.84 20.53
N PRO A 133 -0.49 15.28 20.73
CA PRO A 133 -0.12 16.67 20.47
C PRO A 133 -0.21 16.99 18.97
N TRP A 134 -0.67 18.19 18.66
CA TRP A 134 -0.63 18.71 17.30
C TRP A 134 0.82 19.02 16.91
N HIS A 135 1.29 18.47 15.80
CA HIS A 135 2.64 18.72 15.28
C HIS A 135 2.58 19.60 14.04
N LYS A 136 3.40 20.65 13.99
CA LYS A 136 3.46 21.60 12.86
C LYS A 136 4.74 21.48 12.02
N GLY A 137 5.68 20.62 12.43
CA GLY A 137 6.92 20.40 11.71
C GLY A 137 6.81 19.31 10.65
N PHE A 138 7.97 18.84 10.17
CA PHE A 138 8.02 17.70 9.27
C PHE A 138 7.33 16.47 9.90
N PRO A 139 6.50 15.73 9.15
CA PRO A 139 6.17 15.91 7.72
C PRO A 139 4.87 16.68 7.45
N PHE A 140 4.15 17.15 8.48
CA PHE A 140 2.85 17.82 8.34
C PHE A 140 2.91 19.23 7.73
N ASN A 141 4.10 19.85 7.70
CA ASN A 141 4.31 21.13 6.99
C ASN A 141 4.50 20.99 5.48
N ILE A 142 4.64 19.77 4.95
CA ILE A 142 4.85 19.53 3.50
C ILE A 142 3.57 19.05 2.84
N VAL A 143 2.88 18.09 3.45
CA VAL A 143 1.61 17.52 2.94
C VAL A 143 0.65 17.24 4.09
N TRP A 144 -0.65 17.24 3.80
CA TRP A 144 -1.70 17.13 4.82
C TRP A 144 -1.82 15.71 5.39
N HIS A 145 -1.71 14.69 4.52
CA HIS A 145 -1.74 13.27 4.90
C HIS A 145 -0.42 12.59 4.55
N PRO A 146 0.66 12.88 5.29
CA PRO A 146 2.00 12.40 4.93
C PRO A 146 2.12 10.88 4.87
N GLN A 147 1.31 10.13 5.63
CA GLN A 147 1.39 8.67 5.63
C GLN A 147 0.82 8.10 4.33
N TYR A 148 -0.28 8.69 3.88
CA TYR A 148 -0.99 8.26 2.68
C TYR A 148 -0.21 8.65 1.43
N VAL A 149 0.32 9.89 1.40
CA VAL A 149 1.25 10.29 0.35
C VAL A 149 2.48 9.39 0.35
N GLY A 150 3.06 9.09 1.52
CA GLY A 150 4.24 8.23 1.62
C GLY A 150 4.01 6.80 1.12
N SER A 151 2.85 6.22 1.44
CA SER A 151 2.44 4.92 0.90
C SER A 151 2.23 4.95 -0.62
N VAL A 152 1.54 5.98 -1.15
CA VAL A 152 1.31 6.13 -2.60
C VAL A 152 2.63 6.28 -3.36
N LEU A 153 3.57 7.09 -2.85
CA LEU A 153 4.90 7.22 -3.44
C LEU A 153 5.64 5.87 -3.45
N THR A 154 5.53 5.08 -2.37
CA THR A 154 6.13 3.74 -2.30
C THR A 154 5.52 2.78 -3.33
N ILE A 155 4.20 2.79 -3.50
CA ILE A 155 3.48 1.98 -4.49
C ILE A 155 3.96 2.33 -5.89
N TRP A 156 3.94 3.61 -6.27
CA TRP A 156 4.37 4.02 -7.60
C TRP A 156 5.86 3.83 -7.83
N GLY A 157 6.71 3.98 -6.81
CA GLY A 157 8.12 3.63 -6.89
C GLY A 157 8.33 2.16 -7.25
N LEU A 158 7.64 1.25 -6.58
CA LEU A 158 7.69 -0.19 -6.89
C LEU A 158 7.10 -0.50 -8.28
N THR A 159 5.99 0.12 -8.64
CA THR A 159 5.37 -0.07 -9.96
C THR A 159 6.27 0.40 -11.10
N LEU A 160 6.91 1.57 -10.95
CA LEU A 160 7.84 2.11 -11.95
C LEU A 160 9.14 1.31 -12.04
N LEU A 161 9.58 0.70 -10.93
CA LEU A 161 10.75 -0.19 -10.94
C LEU A 161 10.59 -1.34 -11.94
N VAL A 162 9.39 -1.93 -12.00
CA VAL A 162 9.12 -3.12 -12.81
C VAL A 162 8.27 -2.83 -14.06
N TRP A 163 8.01 -1.56 -14.37
CA TRP A 163 7.00 -1.14 -15.35
C TRP A 163 7.08 -1.86 -16.70
N GLU A 164 8.27 -1.95 -17.29
CA GLU A 164 8.48 -2.56 -18.61
C GLU A 164 8.29 -4.08 -18.62
N GLN A 165 8.31 -4.70 -17.45
CA GLN A 165 8.19 -6.15 -17.24
C GLN A 165 6.89 -6.52 -16.51
N ALA A 166 6.07 -5.53 -16.15
CA ALA A 166 4.92 -5.71 -15.29
C ALA A 166 3.78 -6.41 -16.03
N PRO A 167 3.02 -7.30 -15.35
CA PRO A 167 1.80 -7.86 -15.90
C PRO A 167 0.81 -6.77 -16.34
N LYS A 168 0.01 -7.08 -17.37
CA LYS A 168 -1.14 -6.25 -17.73
C LYS A 168 -2.06 -6.13 -16.51
N GLY A 169 -2.49 -4.90 -16.19
CA GLY A 169 -3.31 -4.62 -14.99
C GLY A 169 -2.53 -4.06 -13.79
N THR A 170 -1.19 -4.09 -13.79
CA THR A 170 -0.38 -3.53 -12.68
C THR A 170 -0.68 -2.05 -12.44
N ALA A 171 -0.88 -1.27 -13.51
CA ALA A 171 -1.29 0.13 -13.42
C ALA A 171 -2.66 0.30 -12.76
N VAL A 172 -3.63 -0.57 -13.09
CA VAL A 172 -4.98 -0.56 -12.51
C VAL A 172 -4.93 -0.87 -11.03
N ILE A 173 -4.16 -1.88 -10.62
CA ILE A 173 -3.96 -2.23 -9.21
C ILE A 173 -3.30 -1.07 -8.44
N SER A 174 -2.28 -0.45 -9.02
CA SER A 174 -1.58 0.69 -8.40
C SER A 174 -2.50 1.91 -8.26
N ALA A 175 -3.30 2.19 -9.27
CA ALA A 175 -4.29 3.27 -9.26
C ALA A 175 -5.42 2.98 -8.26
N TYR A 176 -5.90 1.75 -8.18
CA TYR A 176 -6.90 1.33 -7.20
C TYR A 176 -6.38 1.47 -5.77
N TRP A 177 -5.15 1.02 -5.50
CA TRP A 177 -4.53 1.18 -4.20
C TRP A 177 -4.34 2.66 -3.83
N THR A 178 -3.97 3.49 -4.81
CA THR A 178 -3.93 4.95 -4.64
C THR A 178 -5.31 5.52 -4.29
N ALA A 179 -6.36 5.09 -5.00
CA ALA A 179 -7.73 5.53 -4.74
C ALA A 179 -8.18 5.16 -3.32
N MET A 180 -7.82 3.99 -2.80
CA MET A 180 -8.11 3.61 -1.42
C MET A 180 -7.47 4.57 -0.41
N TYR A 181 -6.21 4.98 -0.62
CA TYR A 181 -5.57 5.99 0.23
C TYR A 181 -6.22 7.37 0.10
N VAL A 182 -6.63 7.78 -1.09
CA VAL A 182 -7.36 9.04 -1.31
C VAL A 182 -8.70 9.02 -0.56
N VAL A 183 -9.47 7.93 -0.67
CA VAL A 183 -10.75 7.78 0.04
C VAL A 183 -10.55 7.85 1.55
N THR A 184 -9.52 7.18 2.09
CA THR A 184 -9.20 7.28 3.53
C THR A 184 -8.77 8.69 3.93
N ALA A 185 -7.98 9.39 3.11
CA ALA A 185 -7.59 10.77 3.37
C ALA A 185 -8.82 11.70 3.42
N LEU A 186 -9.72 11.59 2.44
CA LEU A 186 -10.95 12.39 2.39
C LEU A 186 -11.87 12.09 3.58
N GLN A 187 -12.00 10.81 3.95
CA GLN A 187 -12.73 10.40 5.15
C GLN A 187 -12.18 11.10 6.39
N GLU A 188 -10.87 11.12 6.58
CA GLU A 188 -10.26 11.74 7.76
C GLU A 188 -10.34 13.26 7.77
N GLN A 189 -10.32 13.87 6.59
CA GLN A 189 -10.32 15.31 6.43
C GLN A 189 -11.71 15.92 6.61
N PHE A 190 -12.76 15.21 6.20
CA PHE A 190 -14.10 15.79 6.06
C PHE A 190 -15.21 15.13 6.89
N LEU A 191 -15.00 13.94 7.45
CA LEU A 191 -16.03 13.18 8.19
C LEU A 191 -15.66 12.96 9.66
#